data_AF-A0A1F9LRA3-F1
#
_entry.id   AF-A0A1F9LRA3-F1
#
_cell.length_a   1.000
_cell.length_b   1.000
_cell.length_c   1.000
_cell.angle_alpha   90.00
_cell.angle_beta   90.00
_cell.angle_gamma   90.00
#
_symmetry.space_group_name_H-M   'P 1'
#
loop_
_entity.id
_entity.type
_entity.pdbx_description
1 polymer ?
#
loop_
_entity_poly.entity_id
_entity_poly.type
_entity_poly.pdbx_seq_one_letter_code
_entity_poly.pdbx_strand_id
1 'polypeptide(L)'
;MAIALPDADAEIEPVPTSGGGRKPEPEMDRLSNIVKAFNDQFGGLFADSKRMEKRITDEIPKQVSADQAYQNAKKNSDRQNARIEHDKALKRVITALFTDDAQLFKQFQDNESFRRWMTETIFGMTYDG
;
A
#
# COMPACT_ATOMS: atom_id res chain seq x y z
N MET A 1 2.43 -36.88 -43.55
CA MET A 1 1.13 -36.47 -44.14
C MET A 1 0.06 -37.11 -43.26
N ALA A 2 -0.57 -36.38 -42.33
CA ALA A 2 -1.78 -35.52 -42.44
C ALA A 2 -2.95 -36.24 -41.68
N ILE A 3 -3.20 -35.89 -40.40
CA ILE A 3 -4.39 -35.17 -39.82
C ILE A 3 -5.72 -35.92 -40.12
N ALA A 4 -6.66 -36.24 -39.22
CA ALA A 4 -7.13 -35.59 -38.00
C ALA A 4 -7.99 -36.57 -37.15
N LEU A 5 -8.04 -36.39 -35.84
CA LEU A 5 -9.20 -36.75 -35.02
C LEU A 5 -10.02 -35.48 -34.81
N PRO A 6 -11.36 -35.51 -34.97
CA PRO A 6 -12.19 -34.37 -34.65
C PRO A 6 -12.38 -34.28 -33.12
N ASP A 7 -11.71 -33.32 -32.49
CA ASP A 7 -12.17 -32.77 -31.21
C ASP A 7 -13.44 -31.99 -31.51
N ALA A 8 -14.58 -32.57 -31.17
CA ALA A 8 -15.86 -31.87 -31.18
C ALA A 8 -15.92 -30.98 -29.93
N ASP A 9 -15.77 -29.68 -30.13
CA ASP A 9 -16.05 -28.65 -29.12
C ASP A 9 -17.50 -28.80 -28.63
N ALA A 10 -17.66 -29.24 -27.38
CA ALA A 10 -18.91 -29.06 -26.66
C ALA A 10 -18.93 -27.61 -26.14
N GLU A 11 -19.70 -26.74 -26.80
CA GLU A 11 -20.04 -25.43 -26.26
C GLU A 11 -20.85 -25.63 -24.96
N ILE A 12 -20.23 -25.33 -23.82
CA ILE A 12 -20.96 -25.18 -22.57
C ILE A 12 -21.22 -23.68 -22.43
N GLU A 13 -22.49 -23.28 -22.58
CA GLU A 13 -22.91 -21.91 -22.38
C GLU A 13 -22.51 -21.44 -20.96
N PRO A 14 -21.93 -20.23 -20.80
CA PRO A 14 -21.57 -19.73 -19.49
C PRO A 14 -22.84 -19.54 -18.65
N VAL A 15 -22.88 -20.19 -17.49
CA VAL A 15 -23.95 -19.99 -16.51
C VAL A 15 -24.03 -18.50 -16.13
N PRO A 16 -25.24 -17.93 -16.03
CA PRO A 16 -25.40 -16.53 -15.68
C PRO A 16 -25.07 -16.36 -14.20
N THR A 17 -23.88 -15.85 -13.88
CA THR A 17 -23.55 -15.42 -12.52
C THR A 17 -24.24 -14.09 -12.21
N SER A 18 -25.55 -14.14 -11.96
CA SER A 18 -26.23 -13.16 -11.11
C SER A 18 -25.93 -13.51 -9.66
N GLY A 19 -25.02 -12.80 -9.01
CA GLY A 19 -24.64 -13.12 -7.63
C GLY A 19 -23.73 -12.12 -6.96
N GLY A 20 -24.30 -10.97 -6.58
CA GLY A 20 -23.83 -10.19 -5.43
C GLY A 20 -22.55 -9.39 -5.66
N GLY A 21 -22.71 -8.10 -5.97
CA GLY A 21 -21.65 -7.11 -5.76
C GLY A 21 -21.16 -7.18 -4.32
N ARG A 22 -19.94 -7.67 -4.14
CA ARG A 22 -19.20 -7.50 -2.89
C ARG A 22 -18.97 -6.00 -2.77
N LYS A 23 -19.69 -5.33 -1.86
CA LYS A 23 -19.29 -4.00 -1.44
C LYS A 23 -17.83 -4.06 -0.98
N PRO A 24 -16.96 -3.14 -1.42
CA PRO A 24 -15.62 -3.00 -0.87
C PRO A 24 -15.69 -2.31 0.51
N GLU A 25 -16.40 -2.91 1.46
CA GLU A 25 -16.38 -2.48 2.86
C GLU A 25 -15.02 -2.69 3.58
N PRO A 26 -14.18 -3.71 3.29
CA PRO A 26 -12.97 -3.91 4.08
C PRO A 26 -11.90 -2.83 3.89
N GLU A 27 -11.92 -2.07 2.80
CA GLU A 27 -10.92 -1.01 2.55
C GLU A 27 -11.19 0.26 3.36
N MET A 28 -12.45 0.69 3.44
CA MET A 28 -12.83 1.87 4.23
C MET A 28 -12.61 1.65 5.74
N ASP A 29 -12.90 0.45 6.23
CA ASP A 29 -12.66 0.09 7.62
C ASP A 29 -11.16 0.04 7.93
N ARG A 30 -10.34 -0.50 7.02
CA ARG A 30 -8.86 -0.52 7.15
C ARG A 30 -8.28 0.88 7.22
N LEU A 31 -8.68 1.77 6.30
CA LEU A 31 -8.22 3.15 6.29
C LEU A 31 -8.65 3.89 7.56
N SER A 32 -9.91 3.72 7.99
CA SER A 32 -10.44 4.34 9.20
C SER A 32 -9.67 3.90 10.46
N ASN A 33 -9.29 2.63 10.54
CA ASN A 33 -8.48 2.10 11.64
C ASN A 33 -7.05 2.66 11.64
N ILE A 34 -6.42 2.81 10.47
CA ILE A 34 -5.08 3.41 10.33
C ILE A 34 -5.11 4.87 10.78
N VAL A 35 -6.10 5.64 10.31
CA VAL A 35 -6.29 7.05 10.66
C VAL A 35 -6.49 7.22 12.16
N LYS A 36 -7.36 6.39 12.76
CA LYS A 36 -7.60 6.42 14.21
C LYS A 36 -6.32 6.11 15.00
N ALA A 37 -5.61 5.04 14.63
CA ALA A 37 -4.37 4.66 15.30
C ALA A 37 -3.29 5.75 15.21
N PHE A 38 -3.20 6.43 14.06
CA PHE A 38 -2.32 7.59 13.89
C PHE A 38 -2.68 8.72 14.86
N ASN A 39 -3.95 9.13 14.89
CA ASN A 39 -4.38 10.23 15.74
C ASN A 39 -4.16 9.95 17.22
N ASP A 40 -4.53 8.74 17.66
CA ASP A 40 -4.44 8.34 19.06
C ASP A 40 -2.98 8.32 19.57
N GLN A 41 -2.03 7.94 18.72
CA GLN A 41 -0.63 7.76 19.12
C GLN A 41 0.27 8.95 18.77
N PHE A 42 -0.03 9.65 17.67
CA PHE A 42 0.87 10.60 17.04
C PHE A 42 0.20 11.90 16.60
N GLY A 43 -1.13 12.03 16.71
CA GLY A 43 -1.86 13.21 16.25
C GLY A 43 -1.36 14.52 16.86
N GLY A 44 -0.98 14.50 18.15
CA GLY A 44 -0.42 15.66 18.85
C GLY A 44 1.03 16.00 18.49
N LEU A 45 1.71 15.17 17.69
CA LEU A 45 3.10 15.40 17.28
C LEU A 45 3.23 16.35 16.09
N PHE A 46 2.13 16.75 15.46
CA PHE A 46 2.10 17.55 14.24
C PHE A 46 1.26 18.81 14.43
N ALA A 47 1.72 19.95 13.91
CA ALA A 47 0.96 21.20 13.97
C ALA A 47 -0.34 21.12 13.14
N ASP A 48 -0.34 20.34 12.06
CA ASP A 48 -1.52 20.05 11.22
C ASP A 48 -1.70 18.54 11.06
N SER A 49 -2.38 17.93 12.02
CA SER A 49 -2.64 16.48 12.04
C SER A 49 -3.51 16.04 10.86
N LYS A 50 -4.43 16.88 10.37
CA LYS A 50 -5.31 16.54 9.24
C LYS A 50 -4.55 16.47 7.92
N ARG A 51 -3.64 17.41 7.69
CA ARG A 51 -2.71 17.34 6.55
C ARG A 51 -1.85 16.08 6.64
N MET A 52 -1.39 15.73 7.84
CA MET A 52 -0.56 14.55 8.04
C MET A 52 -1.34 13.23 7.82
N GLU A 53 -2.58 13.12 8.31
CA GLU A 53 -3.47 11.99 8.01
C GLU A 53 -3.55 11.75 6.50
N LYS A 54 -3.90 12.81 5.74
CA LYS A 54 -4.01 12.72 4.28
C LYS A 54 -2.71 12.25 3.64
N ARG A 55 -1.56 12.76 4.11
CA ARG A 55 -0.25 12.33 3.60
C ARG A 55 -0.03 10.84 3.85
N ILE A 56 -0.33 10.35 5.05
CA ILE A 56 -0.11 8.94 5.42
C ILE A 56 -1.07 8.00 4.70
N THR A 57 -2.33 8.40 4.51
CA THR A 57 -3.33 7.52 3.90
C THR A 57 -3.37 7.58 2.38
N ASP A 58 -2.84 8.65 1.77
CA ASP A 58 -3.00 8.89 0.34
C ASP A 58 -1.65 9.14 -0.35
N GLU A 59 -0.96 10.22 0.01
CA GLU A 59 0.21 10.68 -0.74
C GLU A 59 1.42 9.75 -0.63
N ILE A 60 1.77 9.33 0.59
CA ILE A 60 2.94 8.48 0.85
C ILE A 60 2.76 7.08 0.23
N PRO A 61 1.64 6.36 0.45
CA PRO A 61 1.41 5.06 -0.19
C PRO A 61 1.49 5.13 -1.71
N LYS A 62 0.89 6.16 -2.34
CA LYS A 62 0.94 6.34 -3.80
C LYS A 62 2.36 6.51 -4.31
N GLN A 63 3.16 7.34 -3.64
CA GLN A 63 4.55 7.56 -4.03
C GLN A 63 5.42 6.32 -3.81
N VAL A 64 5.22 5.58 -2.71
CA VAL A 64 5.95 4.33 -2.45
C VAL A 64 5.58 3.26 -3.47
N SER A 65 4.30 3.06 -3.76
CA SER A 65 3.84 2.12 -4.81
C SER A 65 4.33 2.48 -6.20
N ALA A 66 4.65 3.75 -6.45
CA ALA A 66 5.24 4.20 -7.72
C ALA A 66 6.76 3.96 -7.82
N ASP A 67 7.44 3.60 -6.72
CA ASP A 67 8.88 3.32 -6.74
C ASP A 67 9.20 2.08 -7.57
N GLN A 68 10.05 2.24 -8.59
CA GLN A 68 10.35 1.19 -9.55
C GLN A 68 11.03 -0.03 -8.90
N ALA A 69 11.91 0.19 -7.91
CA ALA A 69 12.60 -0.91 -7.24
C ALA A 69 11.61 -1.73 -6.41
N TYR A 70 10.70 -1.05 -5.71
CA TYR A 70 9.64 -1.72 -4.96
C TYR A 70 8.65 -2.44 -5.88
N GLN A 71 8.19 -1.83 -6.98
CA GLN A 71 7.33 -2.52 -7.96
C GLN A 71 7.98 -3.78 -8.53
N ASN A 72 9.26 -3.71 -8.86
CA ASN A 72 10.01 -4.85 -9.38
C ASN A 72 10.11 -5.97 -8.34
N ALA A 73 10.40 -5.62 -7.07
CA ALA A 73 10.46 -6.58 -5.97
C ALA A 73 9.09 -7.20 -5.66
N LYS A 74 8.01 -6.41 -5.68
CA LYS A 74 6.64 -6.90 -5.47
C LYS A 74 6.21 -7.89 -6.56
N LYS A 75 6.61 -7.66 -7.82
CA LYS A 75 6.23 -8.52 -8.96
C LYS A 75 7.09 -9.77 -9.11
N ASN A 76 8.39 -9.67 -8.83
CA ASN A 76 9.38 -10.68 -9.23
C ASN A 76 10.16 -11.27 -8.06
N SER A 77 9.80 -10.98 -6.81
CA SER A 77 10.53 -11.46 -5.64
C SER A 77 9.60 -11.91 -4.53
N ASP A 78 10.19 -12.56 -3.52
CA ASP A 78 9.49 -12.92 -2.30
C ASP A 78 9.15 -11.70 -1.42
N ARG A 79 8.28 -11.94 -0.43
CA ARG A 79 7.79 -10.91 0.49
C ARG A 79 8.91 -10.23 1.28
N GLN A 80 10.00 -10.92 1.59
CA GLN A 80 11.12 -10.35 2.34
C GLN A 80 11.89 -9.35 1.48
N ASN A 81 12.17 -9.68 0.22
CA ASN A 81 12.81 -8.74 -0.70
C ASN A 81 11.91 -7.53 -0.99
N ALA A 82 10.60 -7.75 -1.19
CA ALA A 82 9.64 -6.67 -1.34
C ALA A 82 9.60 -5.74 -0.12
N ARG A 83 9.72 -6.29 1.10
CA ARG A 83 9.83 -5.52 2.35
C ARG A 83 11.09 -4.65 2.40
N ILE A 84 12.23 -5.20 2.01
CA ILE A 84 13.50 -4.47 1.99
C ILE A 84 13.43 -3.29 1.01
N GLU A 85 12.93 -3.52 -0.21
CA GLU A 85 12.80 -2.45 -1.21
C GLU A 85 11.72 -1.43 -0.84
N HIS A 86 10.62 -1.86 -0.22
CA HIS A 86 9.63 -0.96 0.37
C HIS A 86 10.26 0.00 1.39
N ASP A 87 11.03 -0.51 2.34
CA ASP A 87 11.59 0.31 3.42
C ASP A 87 12.59 1.35 2.87
N LYS A 88 13.34 0.98 1.83
CA LYS A 88 14.18 1.91 1.08
C LYS A 88 13.35 2.97 0.35
N ALA A 89 12.29 2.56 -0.36
CA ALA A 89 11.40 3.46 -1.08
C ALA A 89 10.72 4.46 -0.13
N LEU A 90 10.17 3.98 1.00
CA LEU A 90 9.57 4.82 2.03
C LEU A 90 10.55 5.85 2.55
N LYS A 91 11.79 5.46 2.86
CA LYS A 91 12.83 6.41 3.31
C LYS A 91 13.11 7.50 2.27
N ARG A 92 13.17 7.15 0.97
CA ARG A 92 13.35 8.13 -0.11
C ARG A 92 12.17 9.10 -0.19
N VAL A 93 10.94 8.59 -0.14
CA VAL A 93 9.71 9.41 -0.17
C VAL A 93 9.67 10.38 1.00
N ILE A 94 9.90 9.91 2.24
CA ILE A 94 9.93 10.78 3.42
C ILE A 94 11.05 11.82 3.34
N THR A 95 12.20 11.46 2.77
CA THR A 95 13.32 12.40 2.57
C THR A 95 12.98 13.45 1.52
N ALA A 96 12.27 13.09 0.45
CA ALA A 96 11.80 14.04 -0.56
C ALA A 96 10.72 14.98 0.01
N LEU A 97 9.89 14.50 0.93
CA LEU A 97 8.89 15.31 1.65
C LEU A 97 9.51 16.24 2.70
N PHE A 98 10.82 16.15 3.00
CA PHE A 98 11.50 17.03 3.95
C PHE A 98 11.32 18.51 3.62
N THR A 99 11.34 18.87 2.34
CA THR A 99 11.17 20.26 1.89
C THR A 99 9.81 20.83 2.28
N ASP A 100 8.78 19.98 2.39
CA ASP A 100 7.41 20.37 2.69
C ASP A 100 7.00 20.16 4.16
N ASP A 101 7.73 19.30 4.89
CA ASP A 101 7.33 18.82 6.22
C ASP A 101 8.52 18.31 7.07
N ALA A 102 9.35 19.26 7.55
CA ALA A 102 10.50 18.98 8.40
C ALA A 102 10.14 18.22 9.71
N GLN A 103 8.92 18.40 10.22
CA GLN A 103 8.44 17.72 11.42
C GLN A 103 8.20 16.22 11.17
N LEU A 104 7.65 15.84 10.01
CA LEU A 104 7.49 14.45 9.59
C LEU A 104 8.84 13.75 9.47
N PHE A 105 9.78 14.38 8.78
CA PHE A 105 11.13 13.84 8.66
C PHE A 105 11.77 13.65 10.04
N LYS A 106 11.69 14.66 10.92
CA LYS A 106 12.22 14.58 12.27
C LYS A 106 11.62 13.41 13.06
N GLN A 107 10.29 13.27 13.07
CA GLN A 107 9.64 12.15 13.77
C GLN A 107 10.06 10.80 13.17
N PHE A 108 10.20 10.70 11.84
CA PHE A 108 10.65 9.45 11.23
C PHE A 108 12.08 9.06 11.59
N GLN A 109 12.98 10.04 11.75
CA GLN A 109 14.36 9.76 12.16
C GLN A 109 14.48 9.49 13.66
N ASP A 110 13.88 10.36 14.48
CA ASP A 110 14.15 10.46 15.92
C ASP A 110 13.16 9.62 16.76
N ASN A 111 12.01 9.22 16.21
CA ASN A 111 10.99 8.46 16.92
C ASN A 111 10.84 7.05 16.32
N GLU A 112 11.50 6.07 16.96
CA GLU A 112 11.51 4.67 16.52
C GLU A 112 10.10 4.06 16.44
N SER A 113 9.23 4.38 17.41
CA SER A 113 7.86 3.87 17.44
C SER A 113 7.06 4.38 16.24
N PHE A 114 7.17 5.68 15.95
CA PHE A 114 6.54 6.28 14.78
C PHE A 114 7.09 5.70 13.48
N ARG A 115 8.42 5.58 13.36
CA ARG A 115 9.07 4.96 12.21
C ARG A 115 8.56 3.56 11.96
N ARG A 116 8.56 2.69 12.98
CA ARG A 116 8.11 1.31 12.85
C ARG A 116 6.65 1.24 12.43
N TRP A 117 5.78 1.98 13.12
CA TRP A 117 4.36 2.03 12.81
C TRP A 117 4.10 2.47 11.37
N MET A 118 4.74 3.55 10.92
CA MET A 118 4.58 4.05 9.56
C MET A 118 5.09 3.05 8.53
N THR A 119 6.25 2.43 8.76
CA THR A 119 6.82 1.43 7.87
C THR A 119 5.93 0.19 7.73
N GLU A 120 5.33 -0.31 8.81
CA GLU A 120 4.34 -1.41 8.76
C GLU A 120 3.06 -1.00 8.04
N THR A 121 2.54 0.19 8.36
CA THR A 121 1.28 0.71 7.80
C THR A 121 1.37 0.88 6.28
N ILE A 122 2.40 1.59 5.78
CA ILE A 122 2.55 1.85 4.35
C ILE A 122 2.82 0.54 3.58
N PHE A 123 3.51 -0.43 4.18
CA PHE A 123 3.72 -1.72 3.53
C PHE A 123 2.41 -2.49 3.38
N GLY A 124 1.59 -2.58 4.44
CA GLY A 124 0.28 -3.21 4.35
C GLY A 124 -0.61 -2.55 3.29
N MET A 125 -0.58 -1.22 3.21
CA MET A 125 -1.37 -0.47 2.22
C MET A 125 -0.90 -0.69 0.77
N THR A 126 0.38 -0.92 0.54
CA THR A 126 0.96 -0.96 -0.81
C THR A 126 1.25 -2.38 -1.31
N TYR A 127 1.41 -3.34 -0.41
CA TYR A 127 1.70 -4.73 -0.74
C TYR A 127 0.43 -5.53 -1.05
N ASP A 128 -0.66 -5.33 -0.30
CA ASP A 128 -1.91 -6.08 -0.46
C ASP A 128 -2.88 -5.44 -1.49
N GLY A 129 -2.50 -4.33 -2.11
CA GLY A 129 -3.26 -3.62 -3.15
C GLY A 129 -2.94 -4.05 -4.58
#